data_AF-A0A3D5ANN0-F1
#
_entry.id   AF-A0A3D5ANN0-F1
#
_cell.length_a   1.000
_cell.length_b   1.000
_cell.length_c   1.000
_cell.angle_alpha   90.00
_cell.angle_beta   90.00
_cell.angle_gamma   90.00
#
_symmetry.space_group_name_H-M   'P 1'
#
loop_
_entity.id
_entity.type
_entity.pdbx_description
1 polymer ?
#
loop_
_entity_poly.entity_id
_entity_poly.type
_entity_poly.pdbx_seq_one_letter_code
_entity_poly.pdbx_strand_id
1 'polypeptide(L)'
;MPARSHDAVPNIALYNLRDARAETQEQLAEALNALARKRGEVAAVTGNHVSRWERGIVHPSRLHCQLLAEHFGVTVGELGLTRQKVAPVGHRGNLADSVANVLRIEDPATTPDGEPPVIESQQQWLHVRRSMHANHTRLAQNAARLYPEEVRVGASGILARPEWTFASPVDLENIQISFDPDAKAPAFDGTEDLTSHVRPLQTIERRYQRYSQAIRDVAQPKLFENRLSWRLAQADFTDSGARLSFGNMNYFDAMDTCEAVAHEFAQAHLVNDGEVSAPTWRGLRFRKAIDDPFDLSRRPLLMSINTLTIRRDKNSASVVLHNRNAANVATSGGVIGVMPAGVFQPSSVRSGDHSGDFDLWRNIMREYSEEFLGNPEHDGDGAGADYDAEPLRSLDLARRSGGVRIYCFGLGIGALDLWGGLETVAVFDAEVFDELFANLVRVNDEGTILRVGTIQPTAHIPFTSEVVKELLATERLAPETAMSLQSAWRHRDQLL
;
A
#
# COMPACT_ATOMS: atom_id res chain seq x y z
N MET A 1 -1.77 36.35 9.17
CA MET A 1 -2.67 35.17 9.28
C MET A 1 -1.87 33.97 8.82
N PRO A 2 -1.73 32.89 9.61
CA PRO A 2 -1.06 31.68 9.14
C PRO A 2 -1.80 31.13 7.91
N ALA A 3 -1.07 30.66 6.91
CA ALA A 3 -1.66 29.94 5.78
C ALA A 3 -2.40 28.70 6.30
N ARG A 4 -3.52 28.33 5.68
CA ARG A 4 -4.13 27.02 5.94
C ARG A 4 -3.14 25.95 5.47
N SER A 5 -2.97 24.86 6.21
CA SER A 5 -1.88 23.88 6.00
C SER A 5 -1.84 23.28 4.59
N HIS A 6 -2.94 23.35 3.83
CA HIS A 6 -3.06 22.84 2.48
C HIS A 6 -2.44 23.73 1.38
N ASP A 7 -2.15 25.01 1.65
CA ASP A 7 -1.62 25.96 0.65
C ASP A 7 -0.15 26.35 0.91
N ALA A 8 0.46 25.80 1.97
CA ALA A 8 1.81 26.16 2.39
C ALA A 8 2.84 25.46 1.49
N VAL A 9 3.72 26.24 0.87
CA VAL A 9 4.85 25.71 0.10
C VAL A 9 5.92 25.22 1.09
N PRO A 10 6.29 23.92 1.08
CA PRO A 10 7.31 23.40 1.98
C PRO A 10 8.67 24.05 1.77
N ASN A 11 9.37 24.32 2.87
CA ASN A 11 10.74 24.79 2.84
C ASN A 11 11.72 23.61 2.77
N ILE A 12 11.93 23.14 1.55
CA ILE A 12 12.81 22.02 1.22
C ILE A 12 14.28 22.28 1.60
N ALA A 13 14.74 23.53 1.51
CA ALA A 13 16.12 23.89 1.86
C ALA A 13 16.38 23.68 3.35
N LEU A 14 15.47 24.14 4.21
CA LEU A 14 15.59 23.96 5.66
C LEU A 14 15.50 22.48 6.08
N TYR A 15 14.60 21.72 5.45
CA TYR A 15 14.50 20.28 5.69
C TYR A 15 15.79 19.54 5.31
N ASN A 16 16.34 19.79 4.11
CA ASN A 16 17.56 19.15 3.64
C ASN A 16 18.78 19.47 4.51
N LEU A 17 18.87 20.69 5.04
CA LEU A 17 19.95 21.07 5.97
C LEU A 17 19.90 20.28 7.27
N ARG A 18 18.69 20.00 7.80
CA ARG A 18 18.49 19.14 8.98
C ARG A 18 18.79 17.67 8.66
N ASP A 19 18.23 17.18 7.56
CA ASP A 19 18.34 15.77 7.16
C ASP A 19 19.78 15.37 6.83
N ALA A 20 20.55 16.26 6.18
CA ALA A 20 21.97 16.05 5.91
C ALA A 20 22.83 15.89 7.18
N ARG A 21 22.30 16.27 8.36
CA ARG A 21 22.95 16.09 9.66
C ARG A 21 22.35 14.93 10.47
N ALA A 22 21.37 14.21 9.92
CA ALA A 22 20.61 13.16 10.59
C ALA A 22 19.98 13.61 11.93
N GLU A 23 19.67 14.91 12.06
CA GLU A 23 19.07 15.48 13.27
C GLU A 23 17.55 15.34 13.20
N THR A 24 16.88 14.97 14.29
CA THR A 24 15.41 15.05 14.37
C THR A 24 14.95 16.50 14.53
N GLN A 25 13.66 16.77 14.28
CA GLN A 25 13.09 18.11 14.51
C GLN A 25 13.21 18.54 15.99
N GLU A 26 13.16 17.59 16.93
CA GLU A 26 13.33 17.84 18.36
C GLU A 26 14.80 18.13 18.70
N GLN A 27 15.74 17.37 18.14
CA GLN A 27 17.18 17.63 18.31
C GLN A 27 17.59 19.00 17.75
N LEU A 28 17.02 19.41 16.61
CA LEU A 28 17.21 20.75 16.08
C LEU A 28 16.61 21.82 17.01
N ALA A 29 15.40 21.61 17.53
CA ALA A 29 14.79 22.54 18.48
C ALA A 29 15.63 22.71 19.76
N GLU A 30 16.15 21.62 20.32
CA GLU A 30 17.06 21.64 21.47
C GLU A 30 18.36 22.39 21.16
N ALA A 31 18.95 22.17 19.99
CA ALA A 31 20.16 22.87 19.54
C ALA A 31 19.93 24.38 19.44
N LEU A 32 18.80 24.81 18.87
CA LEU A 32 18.44 26.23 18.75
C LEU A 32 18.22 26.89 20.12
N ASN A 33 17.58 26.19 21.06
CA ASN A 33 17.40 26.67 22.43
C ASN A 33 18.73 26.75 23.20
N ALA A 34 19.66 25.83 22.95
CA ALA A 34 21.01 25.89 23.51
C ALA A 34 21.82 27.06 22.93
N LEU A 35 21.68 27.33 21.63
CA LEU A 35 22.32 28.45 20.94
C LEU A 35 21.79 29.80 21.42
N ALA A 36 20.47 29.93 21.59
CA ALA A 36 19.84 31.13 22.14
C ALA A 36 20.35 31.46 23.55
N ARG A 37 20.45 30.44 24.42
CA ARG A 37 21.02 30.60 25.78
C ARG A 37 22.47 31.11 25.75
N LYS A 38 23.30 30.64 24.82
CA LYS A 38 24.67 31.13 24.65
C LYS A 38 24.74 32.60 24.21
N ARG A 39 23.71 33.09 23.51
CA ARG A 39 23.58 34.50 23.12
C ARG A 39 22.96 35.40 24.20
N GLY A 40 22.60 34.85 25.37
CA GLY A 40 21.86 35.58 26.39
C GLY A 40 20.40 35.85 26.02
N GLU A 41 19.88 35.12 25.03
CA GLU A 41 18.52 35.24 24.52
C GLU A 41 17.67 34.04 24.99
N VAL A 42 16.36 34.24 25.11
CA VAL A 42 15.43 33.17 25.46
C VAL A 42 14.67 32.76 24.20
N ALA A 43 14.89 31.53 23.76
CA ALA A 43 14.08 30.87 22.73
C ALA A 43 13.33 29.69 23.36
N ALA A 44 12.08 29.49 22.95
CA ALA A 44 11.21 28.38 23.36
C ALA A 44 10.79 27.59 22.12
N VAL A 45 11.79 27.16 21.34
CA VAL A 45 11.60 26.36 20.12
C VAL A 45 11.27 24.92 20.51
N THR A 46 10.36 24.29 19.79
CA THR A 46 9.98 22.88 19.98
C THR A 46 10.04 22.18 18.62
N GLY A 47 10.05 20.85 18.56
CA GLY A 47 10.01 20.14 17.28
C GLY A 47 8.81 20.53 16.42
N ASN A 48 7.68 20.89 17.03
CA ASN A 48 6.52 21.41 16.31
C ASN A 48 6.79 22.77 15.64
N HIS A 49 7.57 23.65 16.26
CA HIS A 49 7.98 24.90 15.62
C HIS A 49 8.84 24.63 14.37
N VAL A 50 9.82 23.72 14.49
CA VAL A 50 10.69 23.31 13.38
C VAL A 50 9.85 22.69 12.25
N SER A 51 8.97 21.74 12.58
CA SER A 51 8.02 21.12 11.65
C SER A 51 7.18 22.13 10.88
N ARG A 52 6.69 23.18 11.55
CA ARG A 52 5.88 24.22 10.91
C ARG A 52 6.71 25.16 10.02
N TRP A 53 8.00 25.32 10.29
CA TRP A 53 8.92 26.07 9.44
C TRP A 53 9.31 25.26 8.19
N GLU A 54 9.59 23.97 8.34
CA GLU A 54 9.87 23.04 7.23
C GLU A 54 8.66 22.86 6.31
N ARG A 55 7.44 22.84 6.85
CA ARG A 55 6.21 22.79 6.05
C ARG A 55 5.77 24.13 5.48
N GLY A 56 6.51 25.22 5.74
CA GLY A 56 6.15 26.57 5.28
C GLY A 56 4.86 27.14 5.89
N ILE A 57 4.29 26.49 6.92
CA ILE A 57 3.05 26.89 7.58
C ILE A 57 3.25 28.18 8.40
N VAL A 58 4.41 28.29 9.03
CA VAL A 58 4.79 29.45 9.83
C VAL A 58 6.15 29.94 9.38
N HIS A 59 6.29 31.24 9.15
CA HIS A 59 7.61 31.82 8.95
C HIS A 59 8.28 32.02 10.32
N PRO A 60 9.51 31.49 10.55
CA PRO A 60 10.28 31.74 11.76
C PRO A 60 10.51 33.24 11.99
N SER A 61 10.62 33.62 13.27
CA SER A 61 10.96 34.99 13.66
C SER A 61 12.39 35.33 13.21
N ARG A 62 12.73 36.62 13.18
CA ARG A 62 14.09 37.06 12.83
C ARG A 62 15.16 36.42 13.72
N LEU A 63 14.87 36.28 15.02
CA LEU A 63 15.73 35.57 15.97
C LEU A 63 15.92 34.11 15.55
N HIS A 64 14.84 33.38 15.29
CA HIS A 64 14.92 31.97 14.87
C HIS A 64 15.65 31.79 13.53
N CYS A 65 15.46 32.69 12.56
CA CYS A 65 16.23 32.66 11.32
C CYS A 65 17.74 32.81 11.56
N GLN A 66 18.15 33.66 12.50
CA GLN A 66 19.56 33.85 12.84
C GLN A 66 20.14 32.63 13.57
N LEU A 67 19.36 32.00 14.45
CA LEU A 67 19.78 30.77 15.14
C LEU A 67 19.90 29.60 14.15
N LEU A 68 18.96 29.47 13.21
CA LEU A 68 18.98 28.45 12.15
C LEU A 68 20.19 28.62 11.23
N ALA A 69 20.45 29.84 10.77
CA ALA A 69 21.61 30.17 9.93
C ALA A 69 22.92 29.83 10.64
N GLU A 70 23.06 30.20 11.92
CA GLU A 70 24.24 29.86 12.71
C GLU A 70 24.38 28.36 12.96
N HIS A 71 23.29 27.67 13.34
CA HIS A 71 23.32 26.22 13.56
C HIS A 71 23.79 25.48 12.30
N PHE A 72 23.25 25.84 11.13
CA PHE A 72 23.59 25.19 9.87
C PHE A 72 24.87 25.70 9.21
N GLY A 73 25.44 26.82 9.68
CA GLY A 73 26.62 27.43 9.08
C GLY A 73 26.36 28.03 7.70
N VAL A 74 25.13 28.49 7.45
CA VAL A 74 24.67 29.06 6.18
C VAL A 74 24.14 30.47 6.37
N THR A 75 23.94 31.21 5.30
CA THR A 75 23.26 32.52 5.35
C THR A 75 21.75 32.36 5.50
N VAL A 76 21.05 33.40 5.98
CA VAL A 76 19.57 33.37 6.11
C VAL A 76 18.87 33.16 4.75
N GLY A 77 19.48 33.59 3.64
CA GLY A 77 18.93 33.38 2.30
C GLY A 77 18.96 31.91 1.86
N GLU A 78 19.99 31.17 2.28
CA GLU A 78 20.16 29.74 1.99
C GLU A 78 19.22 28.85 2.81
N LEU A 79 18.52 29.41 3.81
CA LEU A 79 17.49 28.69 4.56
C LEU A 79 16.19 28.48 3.76
N GLY A 80 16.02 29.08 2.56
CA GLY A 80 14.85 28.86 1.69
C GLY A 80 13.51 29.40 2.20
N LEU A 81 13.53 30.33 3.16
CA LEU A 81 12.34 30.86 3.82
C LEU A 81 11.63 31.92 2.96
N THR A 82 10.58 31.52 2.22
CA THR A 82 9.81 32.41 1.32
C THR A 82 8.53 32.93 1.97
N ARG A 83 8.18 34.21 1.81
CA ARG A 83 6.99 34.84 2.42
C ARG A 83 5.82 34.91 1.42
N GLN A 84 4.72 34.17 1.64
CA GLN A 84 3.54 34.17 0.74
C GLN A 84 2.62 35.40 0.91
N LYS A 85 2.11 35.95 -0.22
CA LYS A 85 0.98 36.90 -0.31
C LYS A 85 -0.33 36.10 -0.51
N VAL A 86 -1.37 36.40 0.25
CA VAL A 86 -2.68 35.70 0.22
C VAL A 86 -3.67 36.38 -0.73
N ALA A 87 -4.40 35.60 -1.54
CA ALA A 87 -5.60 35.99 -2.29
C ALA A 87 -6.74 34.95 -2.05
N PRO A 88 -8.04 35.28 -2.25
CA PRO A 88 -9.15 34.65 -1.53
C PRO A 88 -9.74 33.35 -2.14
N VAL A 89 -10.47 32.65 -1.27
CA VAL A 89 -10.88 31.22 -1.24
C VAL A 89 -12.14 30.86 -2.06
N GLY A 90 -12.20 29.60 -2.56
CA GLY A 90 -13.43 28.89 -2.97
C GLY A 90 -13.42 27.40 -2.57
N HIS A 91 -14.51 26.90 -1.98
CA HIS A 91 -14.70 25.57 -1.35
C HIS A 91 -15.18 24.45 -2.32
N ARG A 92 -14.72 23.20 -2.09
CA ARG A 92 -15.46 21.90 -2.06
C ARG A 92 -14.45 20.73 -2.01
N GLY A 93 -14.52 19.85 -1.00
CA GLY A 93 -13.60 18.72 -0.79
C GLY A 93 -14.30 17.37 -0.92
N ASN A 94 -13.67 16.43 -1.63
CA ASN A 94 -14.11 15.05 -1.86
C ASN A 94 -13.03 14.09 -1.34
N LEU A 95 -13.40 13.19 -0.42
CA LEU A 95 -12.61 12.08 0.11
C LEU A 95 -13.08 10.81 -0.62
N ALA A 96 -12.21 10.24 -1.46
CA ALA A 96 -12.44 8.99 -2.17
C ALA A 96 -11.12 8.39 -2.70
N ASP A 97 -10.00 8.42 -1.94
CA ASP A 97 -8.67 8.11 -2.49
C ASP A 97 -7.69 7.06 -1.84
N SER A 98 -7.94 6.37 -0.74
CA SER A 98 -6.86 5.75 0.08
C SER A 98 -6.11 4.45 -0.35
N VAL A 99 -6.64 3.48 -1.11
CA VAL A 99 -5.84 2.25 -1.44
C VAL A 99 -5.74 1.96 -2.95
N ALA A 100 -6.32 2.84 -3.77
CA ALA A 100 -6.16 2.86 -5.23
C ALA A 100 -5.69 4.22 -5.79
N ASN A 101 -5.44 5.26 -4.98
CA ASN A 101 -4.77 6.49 -5.45
C ASN A 101 -3.28 6.56 -5.21
N VAL A 102 -2.65 5.43 -4.91
CA VAL A 102 -1.19 5.39 -4.88
C VAL A 102 -0.61 5.65 -6.28
N LEU A 103 -1.39 5.66 -7.39
CA LEU A 103 -0.85 5.89 -8.75
C LEU A 103 -1.74 6.70 -9.71
N ARG A 104 -2.40 7.77 -9.22
CA ARG A 104 -2.93 8.83 -10.12
C ARG A 104 -1.80 9.80 -10.47
N ILE A 105 -1.24 9.67 -11.68
CA ILE A 105 -0.44 10.74 -12.29
C ILE A 105 -1.42 11.84 -12.70
N GLU A 106 -1.57 12.88 -11.88
CA GLU A 106 -2.06 14.16 -12.39
C GLU A 106 -0.97 14.74 -13.29
N ASP A 107 -1.28 15.13 -14.53
CA ASP A 107 -0.36 15.91 -15.36
C ASP A 107 -0.23 17.31 -14.72
N PRO A 108 0.90 17.68 -14.09
CA PRO A 108 1.15 19.07 -13.85
C PRO A 108 1.56 19.64 -15.21
N ALA A 109 0.71 20.50 -15.77
CA ALA A 109 1.12 21.42 -16.82
C ALA A 109 2.10 22.44 -16.21
N THR A 110 3.31 21.97 -15.91
CA THR A 110 4.49 22.76 -15.60
C THR A 110 5.54 22.25 -16.55
N THR A 111 5.96 23.09 -17.50
CA THR A 111 7.20 22.89 -18.25
C THR A 111 8.30 22.52 -17.25
N PRO A 112 8.91 21.32 -17.36
CA PRO A 112 9.93 20.93 -16.41
C PRO A 112 11.15 21.83 -16.61
N ASP A 113 11.44 22.67 -15.62
CA ASP A 113 12.79 23.22 -15.45
C ASP A 113 13.71 22.03 -15.15
N GLY A 114 14.39 21.54 -16.19
CA GLY A 114 15.24 20.35 -16.11
C GLY A 114 16.01 20.14 -17.41
N GLU A 115 17.15 19.46 -17.32
CA GLU A 115 17.98 19.18 -18.48
C GLU A 115 17.28 18.12 -19.39
N PRO A 116 17.28 18.27 -20.73
CA PRO A 116 16.49 17.42 -21.63
C PRO A 116 16.65 15.89 -21.44
N PRO A 117 17.86 15.35 -21.17
CA PRO A 117 18.02 13.91 -20.93
C PRO A 117 17.30 13.39 -19.68
N VAL A 118 17.21 14.23 -18.64
CA VAL A 118 16.52 13.89 -17.39
C VAL A 118 15.01 13.81 -17.64
N ILE A 119 14.47 14.80 -18.35
CA ILE A 119 13.05 14.85 -18.71
C ILE A 119 12.66 13.63 -19.56
N GLU A 120 13.45 13.30 -20.58
CA GLU A 120 13.18 12.13 -21.44
C GLU A 120 13.19 10.82 -20.64
N SER A 121 14.19 10.63 -19.76
CA SER A 121 14.26 9.44 -18.92
C SER A 121 13.07 9.33 -17.96
N GLN A 122 12.61 10.44 -17.38
CA GLN A 122 11.46 10.45 -16.47
C GLN A 122 10.14 10.20 -17.21
N GLN A 123 9.97 10.76 -18.41
CA GLN A 123 8.79 10.52 -19.25
C GLN A 123 8.70 9.06 -19.73
N GLN A 124 9.83 8.47 -20.13
CA GLN A 124 9.88 7.05 -20.47
C GLN A 124 9.49 6.17 -19.27
N TRP A 125 10.01 6.48 -18.09
CA TRP A 125 9.68 5.75 -16.87
C TRP A 125 8.19 5.87 -16.51
N LEU A 126 7.61 7.08 -16.59
CA LEU A 126 6.17 7.31 -16.40
C LEU A 126 5.32 6.54 -17.42
N HIS A 127 5.77 6.47 -18.68
CA HIS A 127 5.09 5.69 -19.70
C HIS A 127 5.06 4.20 -19.35
N VAL A 128 6.20 3.60 -18.99
CA VAL A 128 6.26 2.18 -18.59
C VAL A 128 5.35 1.91 -17.39
N ARG A 129 5.34 2.79 -16.38
CA ARG A 129 4.45 2.65 -15.20
C ARG A 129 2.97 2.68 -15.58
N ARG A 130 2.55 3.65 -16.39
CA ARG A 130 1.15 3.73 -16.87
C ARG A 130 0.75 2.47 -17.63
N SER A 131 1.62 2.00 -18.53
CA SER A 131 1.37 0.80 -19.32
C SER A 131 1.36 -0.46 -18.46
N MET A 132 2.21 -0.54 -17.42
CA MET A 132 2.22 -1.62 -16.43
C MET A 132 0.89 -1.70 -15.68
N HIS A 133 0.38 -0.60 -15.14
CA HIS A 133 -0.90 -0.60 -14.43
C HIS A 133 -2.08 -0.94 -15.34
N ALA A 134 -2.10 -0.38 -16.56
CA ALA A 134 -3.15 -0.64 -17.54
C ALA A 134 -3.20 -2.13 -17.97
N ASN A 135 -2.08 -2.86 -17.86
CA ASN A 135 -1.96 -4.25 -18.27
C ASN A 135 -1.66 -5.21 -17.10
N HIS A 136 -1.90 -4.80 -15.86
CA HIS A 136 -1.43 -5.49 -14.65
C HIS A 136 -1.79 -6.98 -14.65
N THR A 137 -3.08 -7.33 -14.80
CA THR A 137 -3.54 -8.73 -14.79
C THR A 137 -2.86 -9.56 -15.88
N ARG A 138 -2.79 -9.05 -17.11
CA ARG A 138 -2.15 -9.76 -18.25
C ARG A 138 -0.66 -9.95 -18.01
N LEU A 139 0.02 -8.95 -17.44
CA LEU A 139 1.43 -9.03 -17.08
C LEU A 139 1.67 -10.03 -15.94
N ALA A 140 0.82 -10.07 -14.92
CA ALA A 140 0.91 -11.04 -13.83
C ALA A 140 0.72 -12.49 -14.31
N GLN A 141 -0.31 -12.74 -15.12
CA GLN A 141 -0.52 -14.04 -15.75
C GLN A 141 0.68 -14.47 -16.60
N ASN A 142 1.26 -13.52 -17.34
CA ASN A 142 2.43 -13.82 -18.16
C ASN A 142 3.71 -14.03 -17.33
N ALA A 143 3.92 -13.24 -16.27
CA ALA A 143 5.05 -13.40 -15.36
C ALA A 143 5.01 -14.75 -14.63
N ALA A 144 3.82 -15.24 -14.26
CA ALA A 144 3.64 -16.57 -13.66
C ALA A 144 4.20 -17.69 -14.54
N ARG A 145 4.17 -17.52 -15.87
CA ARG A 145 4.70 -18.51 -16.82
C ARG A 145 6.22 -18.62 -16.85
N LEU A 146 6.95 -17.75 -16.15
CA LEU A 146 8.40 -17.90 -15.92
C LEU A 146 8.72 -19.04 -14.93
N TYR A 147 7.78 -19.37 -14.03
CA TYR A 147 7.96 -20.29 -12.92
C TYR A 147 7.39 -21.68 -13.22
N PRO A 148 7.79 -22.76 -12.53
CA PRO A 148 7.23 -24.10 -12.74
C PRO A 148 5.70 -24.14 -12.59
N GLU A 149 5.02 -25.00 -13.35
CA GLU A 149 3.55 -25.10 -13.33
C GLU A 149 2.99 -25.48 -11.94
N GLU A 150 3.75 -26.28 -11.20
CA GLU A 150 3.46 -26.78 -9.85
C GLU A 150 3.20 -25.68 -8.81
N VAL A 151 3.83 -24.52 -8.99
CA VAL A 151 3.69 -23.37 -8.08
C VAL A 151 2.76 -22.30 -8.63
N ARG A 152 2.14 -22.50 -9.80
CA ARG A 152 1.19 -21.53 -10.38
C ARG A 152 -0.21 -21.83 -9.88
N VAL A 153 -0.93 -20.80 -9.42
CA VAL A 153 -2.34 -20.93 -9.06
C VAL A 153 -3.20 -20.78 -10.32
N GLY A 154 -3.28 -21.84 -11.12
CA GLY A 154 -3.98 -21.84 -12.40
C GLY A 154 -3.50 -20.71 -13.31
N ALA A 155 -4.44 -19.92 -13.83
CA ALA A 155 -4.17 -18.74 -14.66
C ALA A 155 -4.38 -17.41 -13.91
N SER A 156 -4.31 -17.39 -12.57
CA SER A 156 -4.58 -16.16 -11.81
C SER A 156 -3.46 -15.11 -11.92
N GLY A 157 -2.22 -15.54 -12.13
CA GLY A 157 -1.05 -14.68 -11.95
C GLY A 157 -0.50 -14.69 -10.52
N ILE A 158 -1.00 -15.57 -9.66
CA ILE A 158 -0.43 -15.87 -8.33
C ILE A 158 0.48 -17.11 -8.41
N LEU A 159 1.57 -17.05 -7.66
CA LEU A 159 2.44 -18.18 -7.34
C LEU A 159 2.15 -18.60 -5.89
N ALA A 160 1.94 -19.88 -5.66
CA ALA A 160 1.80 -20.42 -4.31
C ALA A 160 2.51 -21.77 -4.26
N ARG A 161 3.37 -21.95 -3.25
CA ARG A 161 3.94 -23.27 -2.98
C ARG A 161 2.81 -24.20 -2.52
N PRO A 162 2.76 -25.45 -2.97
CA PRO A 162 1.78 -26.42 -2.46
C PRO A 162 1.80 -26.51 -0.93
N GLU A 163 2.98 -26.41 -0.32
CA GLU A 163 3.12 -26.45 1.13
C GLU A 163 2.57 -25.20 1.84
N TRP A 164 2.43 -24.07 1.15
CA TRP A 164 1.89 -22.82 1.70
C TRP A 164 0.38 -22.65 1.45
N THR A 165 -0.27 -23.69 0.93
CA THR A 165 -1.71 -23.70 0.66
C THR A 165 -2.37 -24.83 1.42
N PHE A 166 -3.57 -24.58 1.91
CA PHE A 166 -4.34 -25.61 2.61
C PHE A 166 -5.27 -26.36 1.66
N ALA A 167 -5.33 -27.68 1.80
CA ALA A 167 -6.25 -28.53 1.04
C ALA A 167 -7.72 -28.39 1.47
N SER A 168 -7.98 -27.73 2.61
CA SER A 168 -9.30 -27.39 3.13
C SER A 168 -9.21 -26.09 3.93
N PRO A 169 -10.31 -25.35 4.10
CA PRO A 169 -10.29 -24.08 4.84
C PRO A 169 -9.83 -24.32 6.28
N VAL A 170 -8.84 -23.54 6.73
CA VAL A 170 -8.33 -23.58 8.10
C VAL A 170 -8.82 -22.34 8.84
N ASP A 171 -9.36 -22.47 10.06
CA ASP A 171 -9.76 -21.27 10.82
C ASP A 171 -8.57 -20.35 11.05
N LEU A 172 -8.78 -19.04 10.89
CA LEU A 172 -7.77 -18.00 11.10
C LEU A 172 -7.08 -18.12 12.47
N GLU A 173 -7.78 -18.62 13.51
CA GLU A 173 -7.20 -18.85 14.84
C GLU A 173 -6.03 -19.84 14.85
N ASN A 174 -5.97 -20.73 13.85
CA ASN A 174 -4.88 -21.70 13.68
C ASN A 174 -3.69 -21.13 12.91
N ILE A 175 -3.75 -19.85 12.51
CA ILE A 175 -2.63 -19.13 11.91
C ILE A 175 -1.94 -18.33 13.01
N GLN A 176 -0.87 -18.91 13.56
CA GLN A 176 -0.09 -18.31 14.62
C GLN A 176 0.89 -17.30 14.03
N ILE A 177 0.95 -16.11 14.62
CA ILE A 177 1.94 -15.10 14.28
C ILE A 177 2.89 -14.86 15.45
N SER A 178 4.13 -14.52 15.14
CA SER A 178 5.16 -14.17 16.12
C SER A 178 5.99 -13.00 15.61
N PHE A 179 6.48 -12.18 16.53
CA PHE A 179 7.35 -11.07 16.21
C PHE A 179 8.80 -11.43 16.58
N ASP A 180 9.71 -11.28 15.63
CA ASP A 180 11.15 -11.47 15.77
C ASP A 180 11.87 -10.12 15.54
N PRO A 181 12.25 -9.40 16.61
CA PRO A 181 12.96 -8.13 16.48
C PRO A 181 14.36 -8.28 15.86
N ASP A 182 14.93 -9.50 15.90
CA ASP A 182 16.27 -9.81 15.42
C ASP A 182 16.24 -10.48 14.03
N ALA A 183 15.08 -10.45 13.35
CA ALA A 183 14.90 -11.04 12.04
C ALA A 183 15.94 -10.51 11.04
N LYS A 184 16.75 -11.42 10.50
CA LYS A 184 17.87 -11.08 9.61
C LYS A 184 17.42 -10.22 8.42
N ALA A 185 18.14 -9.13 8.16
CA ALA A 185 17.89 -8.27 7.00
C ALA A 185 17.87 -9.07 5.68
N PRO A 186 17.01 -8.70 4.73
CA PRO A 186 16.95 -9.38 3.44
C PRO A 186 18.24 -9.15 2.64
N ALA A 187 18.52 -10.04 1.69
CA ALA A 187 19.70 -9.95 0.84
C ALA A 187 19.68 -8.71 -0.07
N PHE A 188 18.49 -8.26 -0.46
CA PHE A 188 18.28 -7.09 -1.31
C PHE A 188 17.33 -6.09 -0.66
N ASP A 189 17.57 -4.80 -0.89
CA ASP A 189 16.73 -3.69 -0.43
C ASP A 189 16.29 -2.73 -1.55
N GLY A 190 16.64 -3.04 -2.80
CA GLY A 190 16.26 -2.28 -3.99
C GLY A 190 17.21 -1.16 -4.35
N THR A 191 18.26 -0.91 -3.55
CA THR A 191 19.27 0.12 -3.86
C THR A 191 20.34 -0.35 -4.85
N GLU A 192 20.46 -1.66 -5.06
CA GLU A 192 21.55 -2.28 -5.81
C GLU A 192 21.62 -1.82 -7.27
N ASP A 193 22.80 -1.97 -7.89
CA ASP A 193 22.98 -1.67 -9.31
C ASP A 193 22.08 -2.53 -10.22
N LEU A 194 21.61 -3.68 -9.72
CA LEU A 194 20.66 -4.55 -10.42
C LEU A 194 19.36 -3.83 -10.77
N THR A 195 18.87 -2.92 -9.92
CA THR A 195 17.65 -2.12 -10.14
C THR A 195 17.91 -0.77 -10.81
N SER A 196 19.19 -0.41 -11.08
CA SER A 196 19.54 0.91 -11.65
C SER A 196 18.80 1.22 -12.94
N HIS A 197 18.65 0.25 -13.83
CA HIS A 197 18.05 0.43 -15.15
C HIS A 197 16.54 0.72 -15.13
N VAL A 198 15.83 0.41 -14.04
CA VAL A 198 14.40 0.68 -13.87
C VAL A 198 14.10 1.94 -13.05
N ARG A 199 15.14 2.66 -12.59
CA ARG A 199 15.03 3.94 -11.90
C ARG A 199 15.34 5.08 -12.90
N PRO A 200 14.54 6.14 -13.00
CA PRO A 200 14.81 7.22 -13.95
C PRO A 200 16.03 8.05 -13.53
N LEU A 201 16.52 8.90 -14.43
CA LEU A 201 17.53 9.90 -14.09
C LEU A 201 16.97 10.92 -13.09
N GLN A 202 17.76 11.25 -12.07
CA GLN A 202 17.55 12.37 -11.17
C GLN A 202 18.33 13.59 -11.66
N THR A 203 19.55 13.37 -12.18
CA THR A 203 20.39 14.36 -12.88
C THR A 203 21.00 13.70 -14.13
N ILE A 204 21.69 14.45 -15.00
CA ILE A 204 22.38 13.86 -16.18
C ILE A 204 23.33 12.73 -15.79
N GLU A 205 23.98 12.83 -14.64
CA GLU A 205 25.02 11.87 -14.21
C GLU A 205 24.50 10.79 -13.27
N ARG A 206 23.31 10.96 -12.68
CA ARG A 206 22.82 10.11 -11.59
C ARG A 206 21.36 9.72 -11.75
N ARG A 207 21.07 8.43 -11.51
CA ARG A 207 19.71 7.90 -11.33
C ARG A 207 19.27 8.00 -9.87
N TYR A 208 17.96 8.01 -9.65
CA TYR A 208 17.40 7.86 -8.32
C TYR A 208 18.01 6.65 -7.59
N GLN A 209 18.28 6.80 -6.29
CA GLN A 209 18.85 5.73 -5.47
C GLN A 209 17.77 4.73 -5.03
N ARG A 210 16.51 5.14 -4.97
CA ARG A 210 15.40 4.26 -4.59
C ARG A 210 14.24 4.43 -5.56
N TYR A 211 13.47 3.37 -5.76
CA TYR A 211 12.31 3.42 -6.66
C TYR A 211 11.22 4.34 -6.07
N SER A 212 11.02 4.25 -4.76
CA SER A 212 10.13 5.11 -3.99
C SER A 212 10.48 6.59 -4.09
N GLN A 213 11.78 6.96 -4.17
CA GLN A 213 12.19 8.34 -4.41
C GLN A 213 11.76 8.83 -5.80
N ALA A 214 11.90 7.99 -6.83
CA ALA A 214 11.42 8.33 -8.17
C ALA A 214 9.89 8.50 -8.20
N ILE A 215 9.15 7.65 -7.48
CA ILE A 215 7.69 7.84 -7.31
C ILE A 215 7.40 9.18 -6.66
N ARG A 216 8.06 9.49 -5.54
CA ARG A 216 7.84 10.75 -4.80
C ARG A 216 8.05 11.98 -5.67
N ASP A 217 9.11 12.00 -6.46
CA ASP A 217 9.51 13.22 -7.16
C ASP A 217 8.88 13.34 -8.55
N VAL A 218 8.58 12.22 -9.21
CA VAL A 218 8.17 12.18 -10.63
C VAL A 218 6.70 11.78 -10.80
N ALA A 219 6.15 10.99 -9.88
CA ALA A 219 4.80 10.44 -9.97
C ALA A 219 4.05 10.56 -8.64
N GLN A 220 4.25 11.68 -7.91
CA GLN A 220 3.85 11.79 -6.52
C GLN A 220 2.35 11.49 -6.33
N PRO A 221 2.00 10.44 -5.59
CA PRO A 221 0.62 10.16 -5.24
C PRO A 221 0.11 11.14 -4.17
N LYS A 222 -1.21 11.30 -4.07
CA LYS A 222 -1.83 12.15 -3.03
C LYS A 222 -1.49 11.70 -1.61
N LEU A 223 -1.50 10.39 -1.38
CA LEU A 223 -1.06 9.75 -0.15
C LEU A 223 0.14 8.85 -0.48
N PHE A 224 1.32 9.21 0.03
CA PHE A 224 2.55 8.47 -0.23
C PHE A 224 3.48 8.54 0.98
N GLU A 225 3.17 7.69 1.95
CA GLU A 225 3.82 7.67 3.25
C GLU A 225 4.63 6.39 3.44
N ASN A 226 5.78 6.53 4.08
CA ASN A 226 6.60 5.38 4.44
C ASN A 226 6.23 4.92 5.85
N ARG A 227 5.14 4.14 5.95
CA ARG A 227 4.63 3.63 7.22
C ARG A 227 5.44 2.44 7.72
N LEU A 228 5.52 2.25 9.04
CA LEU A 228 6.01 1.02 9.65
C LEU A 228 5.12 -0.14 9.19
N SER A 229 5.72 -1.28 8.85
CA SER A 229 4.99 -2.49 8.47
C SER A 229 5.70 -3.72 9.00
N TRP A 230 5.01 -4.86 9.03
CA TRP A 230 5.60 -6.12 9.47
C TRP A 230 6.06 -6.96 8.27
N ARG A 231 7.36 -7.23 8.22
CA ARG A 231 7.99 -8.06 7.19
C ARG A 231 7.79 -9.52 7.50
N LEU A 232 7.19 -10.29 6.59
CA LEU A 232 7.16 -11.74 6.73
C LEU A 232 8.56 -12.32 6.53
N ALA A 233 9.14 -12.92 7.57
CA ALA A 233 10.50 -13.44 7.59
C ALA A 233 10.54 -14.98 7.48
N GLN A 234 9.54 -15.67 8.06
CA GLN A 234 9.41 -17.13 8.00
C GLN A 234 7.94 -17.52 7.87
N ALA A 235 7.70 -18.64 7.19
CA ALA A 235 6.37 -19.18 6.97
C ALA A 235 6.43 -20.71 7.00
N ASP A 236 5.97 -21.28 8.11
CA ASP A 236 5.92 -22.72 8.34
C ASP A 236 4.47 -23.19 8.35
N PHE A 237 4.11 -24.03 7.39
CA PHE A 237 2.76 -24.54 7.22
C PHE A 237 2.67 -26.01 7.64
N THR A 238 1.50 -26.38 8.12
CA THR A 238 1.08 -27.76 8.44
C THR A 238 -0.29 -28.00 7.83
N ASP A 239 -0.80 -29.23 7.84
CA ASP A 239 -2.11 -29.53 7.25
C ASP A 239 -3.28 -28.79 7.92
N SER A 240 -3.12 -28.34 9.17
CA SER A 240 -4.19 -27.76 10.00
C SER A 240 -3.92 -26.33 10.49
N GLY A 241 -2.87 -25.68 10.00
CA GLY A 241 -2.45 -24.36 10.51
C GLY A 241 -1.09 -23.92 10.01
N ALA A 242 -0.69 -22.71 10.38
CA ALA A 242 0.61 -22.16 10.03
C ALA A 242 1.20 -21.36 11.17
N ARG A 243 2.53 -21.20 11.15
CA ARG A 243 3.28 -20.26 11.97
C ARG A 243 4.00 -19.28 11.05
N LEU A 244 3.69 -18.00 11.22
CA LEU A 244 4.31 -16.90 10.50
C LEU A 244 5.17 -16.09 11.47
N SER A 245 6.42 -15.82 11.10
CA SER A 245 7.31 -14.97 11.89
C SER A 245 7.55 -13.66 11.15
N PHE A 246 7.40 -12.54 11.86
CA PHE A 246 7.51 -11.21 11.30
C PHE A 246 8.61 -10.40 11.97
N GLY A 247 9.37 -9.66 11.17
CA GLY A 247 10.25 -8.59 11.65
C GLY A 247 9.71 -7.20 11.30
N ASN A 248 10.49 -6.17 11.57
CA ASN A 248 10.17 -4.80 11.13
C ASN A 248 10.61 -4.55 9.68
N MET A 249 9.82 -3.74 8.98
CA MET A 249 10.20 -3.03 7.74
C MET A 249 9.39 -1.74 7.64
N ASN A 250 9.61 -0.96 6.60
CA ASN A 250 8.69 0.10 6.20
C ASN A 250 8.07 -0.21 4.84
N TYR A 251 6.93 0.41 4.56
CA TYR A 251 6.19 0.24 3.31
C TYR A 251 7.07 0.45 2.05
N PHE A 252 7.98 1.43 2.09
CA PHE A 252 8.85 1.71 0.94
C PHE A 252 9.92 0.65 0.70
N ASP A 253 10.28 -0.16 1.69
CA ASP A 253 11.22 -1.27 1.48
C ASP A 253 10.60 -2.32 0.51
N ALA A 254 9.28 -2.52 0.60
CA ALA A 254 8.54 -3.34 -0.37
C ALA A 254 8.45 -2.64 -1.73
N MET A 255 8.13 -1.34 -1.75
CA MET A 255 8.04 -0.58 -3.01
C MET A 255 9.37 -0.58 -3.78
N ASP A 256 10.49 -0.39 -3.09
CA ASP A 256 11.82 -0.36 -3.70
C ASP A 256 12.22 -1.67 -4.37
N THR A 257 11.59 -2.78 -3.98
CA THR A 257 11.86 -4.11 -4.54
C THR A 257 10.73 -4.60 -5.45
N CYS A 258 9.50 -4.67 -4.96
CA CYS A 258 8.35 -5.22 -5.68
C CYS A 258 7.97 -4.41 -6.93
N GLU A 259 7.87 -3.07 -6.82
CA GLU A 259 7.58 -2.22 -7.98
C GLU A 259 8.74 -2.22 -8.99
N ALA A 260 9.98 -2.33 -8.51
CA ALA A 260 11.15 -2.42 -9.37
C ALA A 260 11.12 -3.71 -10.21
N VAL A 261 10.75 -4.85 -9.61
CA VAL A 261 10.59 -6.14 -10.31
C VAL A 261 9.42 -6.12 -11.29
N ALA A 262 8.29 -5.50 -10.91
CA ALA A 262 7.15 -5.33 -11.80
C ALA A 262 7.50 -4.45 -13.00
N HIS A 263 8.18 -3.32 -12.76
CA HIS A 263 8.63 -2.40 -13.81
C HIS A 263 9.65 -3.06 -14.74
N GLU A 264 10.60 -3.82 -14.18
CA GLU A 264 11.58 -4.59 -14.96
C GLU A 264 10.87 -5.57 -15.92
N PHE A 265 9.86 -6.28 -15.42
CA PHE A 265 9.09 -7.22 -16.24
C PHE A 265 8.29 -6.49 -17.33
N ALA A 266 7.62 -5.40 -16.97
CA ALA A 266 6.85 -4.57 -17.90
C ALA A 266 7.73 -3.98 -19.00
N GLN A 267 8.89 -3.40 -18.65
CA GLN A 267 9.84 -2.83 -19.60
C GLN A 267 10.37 -3.88 -20.59
N ALA A 268 10.57 -5.12 -20.15
CA ALA A 268 11.10 -6.18 -20.99
C ALA A 268 10.05 -6.86 -21.90
N HIS A 269 8.77 -6.86 -21.50
CA HIS A 269 7.75 -7.68 -22.15
C HIS A 269 6.56 -6.93 -22.75
N LEU A 270 6.34 -5.65 -22.41
CA LEU A 270 5.38 -4.81 -23.11
C LEU A 270 5.95 -4.37 -24.45
N VAL A 271 5.21 -4.67 -25.52
CA VAL A 271 5.52 -4.28 -26.90
C VAL A 271 4.28 -3.65 -27.54
N ASN A 272 4.46 -2.92 -28.64
CA ASN A 272 3.38 -2.37 -29.48
C ASN A 272 2.20 -1.75 -28.69
N ASP A 273 2.48 -0.81 -27.78
CA ASP A 273 1.45 -0.08 -27.01
C ASP A 273 0.43 -0.96 -26.25
N GLY A 274 0.87 -2.09 -25.67
CA GLY A 274 0.08 -2.88 -24.71
C GLY A 274 -0.06 -4.37 -25.03
N GLU A 275 0.64 -4.87 -26.05
CA GLU A 275 0.81 -6.30 -26.25
C GLU A 275 1.84 -6.86 -25.26
N VAL A 276 1.54 -8.02 -24.69
CA VAL A 276 2.47 -8.71 -23.79
C VAL A 276 3.13 -9.85 -24.58
N SER A 277 4.44 -9.73 -24.80
CA SER A 277 5.23 -10.76 -25.50
C SER A 277 5.38 -12.04 -24.68
N ALA A 278 5.85 -13.12 -25.32
CA ALA A 278 6.12 -14.39 -24.61
C ALA A 278 7.13 -14.17 -23.46
N PRO A 279 6.90 -14.76 -22.29
CA PRO A 279 7.69 -14.49 -21.10
C PRO A 279 9.07 -15.12 -21.24
N THR A 280 10.10 -14.34 -21.02
CA THR A 280 11.49 -14.80 -21.02
C THR A 280 12.26 -14.20 -19.88
N TRP A 281 13.34 -14.86 -19.48
CA TRP A 281 14.28 -14.34 -18.50
C TRP A 281 15.17 -13.21 -19.05
N ARG A 282 15.05 -12.82 -20.33
CA ARG A 282 15.89 -11.78 -20.93
C ARG A 282 15.47 -10.40 -20.39
N GLY A 283 16.45 -9.59 -19.99
CA GLY A 283 16.20 -8.25 -19.45
C GLY A 283 15.82 -8.22 -17.97
N LEU A 284 15.56 -9.37 -17.34
CA LEU A 284 15.12 -9.46 -15.94
C LEU A 284 16.29 -9.67 -14.97
N ARG A 285 17.14 -8.65 -14.79
CA ARG A 285 18.38 -8.75 -14.00
C ARG A 285 18.10 -8.94 -12.52
N PHE A 286 17.22 -8.11 -11.96
CA PHE A 286 16.90 -8.13 -10.54
C PHE A 286 16.03 -9.32 -10.18
N ARG A 287 15.00 -9.65 -10.98
CA ARG A 287 14.20 -10.86 -10.77
C ARG A 287 15.04 -12.14 -10.79
N LYS A 288 16.03 -12.24 -11.68
CA LYS A 288 16.99 -13.37 -11.69
C LYS A 288 17.84 -13.46 -10.43
N ALA A 289 18.19 -12.32 -9.84
CA ALA A 289 19.01 -12.28 -8.64
C ALA A 289 18.21 -12.70 -7.40
N ILE A 290 16.90 -12.36 -7.36
CA ILE A 290 15.96 -12.89 -6.37
C ILE A 290 15.82 -14.41 -6.53
N ASP A 291 15.73 -14.89 -7.77
CA ASP A 291 15.61 -16.30 -8.14
C ASP A 291 14.30 -16.93 -7.62
N ASP A 292 14.34 -17.57 -6.44
CA ASP A 292 13.18 -18.18 -5.80
C ASP A 292 12.28 -17.12 -5.14
N PRO A 293 11.03 -16.91 -5.62
CA PRO A 293 10.12 -15.94 -5.03
C PRO A 293 9.68 -16.31 -3.60
N PHE A 294 9.85 -17.58 -3.20
CA PHE A 294 9.47 -18.10 -1.89
C PHE A 294 10.62 -18.07 -0.87
N ASP A 295 11.84 -17.72 -1.28
CA ASP A 295 12.95 -17.45 -0.36
C ASP A 295 12.76 -16.08 0.29
N LEU A 296 12.11 -16.09 1.46
CA LEU A 296 11.79 -14.90 2.26
C LEU A 296 13.03 -14.13 2.75
N SER A 297 14.22 -14.72 2.65
CA SER A 297 15.47 -14.04 3.00
C SER A 297 16.00 -13.14 1.89
N ARG A 298 15.44 -13.20 0.67
CA ARG A 298 15.97 -12.46 -0.49
C ARG A 298 15.55 -11.01 -0.52
N ARG A 299 14.29 -10.71 -0.18
CA ARG A 299 13.70 -9.37 -0.30
C ARG A 299 12.83 -9.05 0.92
N PRO A 300 12.52 -7.77 1.18
CA PRO A 300 11.48 -7.40 2.13
C PRO A 300 10.13 -7.90 1.59
N LEU A 301 9.56 -8.93 2.21
CA LEU A 301 8.22 -9.39 1.86
C LEU A 301 7.20 -8.69 2.76
N LEU A 302 6.51 -7.72 2.17
CA LEU A 302 5.30 -7.17 2.75
C LEU A 302 4.12 -8.09 2.42
N MET A 303 3.23 -8.25 3.40
CA MET A 303 2.07 -9.12 3.29
C MET A 303 0.80 -8.29 3.37
N SER A 304 -0.10 -8.47 2.41
CA SER A 304 -1.49 -8.05 2.52
C SER A 304 -2.35 -9.22 3.02
N ILE A 305 -3.46 -8.91 3.70
CA ILE A 305 -4.50 -9.87 4.05
C ILE A 305 -5.69 -9.59 3.15
N ASN A 306 -5.95 -10.51 2.22
CA ASN A 306 -6.98 -10.40 1.21
C ASN A 306 -8.19 -11.21 1.69
N THR A 307 -9.35 -10.57 1.88
CA THR A 307 -10.52 -11.20 2.50
C THR A 307 -11.72 -11.19 1.56
N LEU A 308 -12.10 -12.36 1.04
CA LEU A 308 -13.37 -12.52 0.34
C LEU A 308 -14.52 -12.59 1.36
N THR A 309 -15.41 -11.59 1.32
CA THR A 309 -16.57 -11.56 2.22
C THR A 309 -17.76 -12.30 1.60
N ILE A 310 -18.25 -13.32 2.32
CA ILE A 310 -19.47 -14.07 2.00
C ILE A 310 -20.56 -13.72 3.02
N ARG A 311 -21.70 -13.23 2.54
CA ARG A 311 -22.94 -13.18 3.30
C ARG A 311 -23.73 -14.45 3.06
N ARG A 312 -23.97 -15.24 4.11
CA ARG A 312 -24.69 -16.52 4.09
C ARG A 312 -26.10 -16.37 4.65
N ASP A 313 -27.10 -16.69 3.81
CA ASP A 313 -28.49 -16.90 4.20
C ASP A 313 -28.78 -18.41 4.33
N LYS A 314 -29.97 -18.78 4.80
CA LYS A 314 -30.39 -20.18 5.02
C LYS A 314 -30.28 -21.06 3.77
N ASN A 315 -30.57 -20.48 2.61
CA ASN A 315 -30.65 -21.22 1.34
C ASN A 315 -29.83 -20.59 0.21
N SER A 316 -29.06 -19.54 0.50
CA SER A 316 -28.30 -18.80 -0.52
C SER A 316 -27.08 -18.12 0.09
N ALA A 317 -26.13 -17.76 -0.76
CA ALA A 317 -24.97 -16.99 -0.37
C ALA A 317 -24.68 -15.92 -1.42
N SER A 318 -24.02 -14.85 -0.99
CA SER A 318 -23.56 -13.77 -1.86
C SER A 318 -22.17 -13.32 -1.45
N VAL A 319 -21.39 -12.85 -2.41
CA VAL A 319 -20.08 -12.22 -2.18
C VAL A 319 -20.17 -10.72 -2.34
N VAL A 320 -19.32 -10.00 -1.62
CA VAL A 320 -19.05 -8.58 -1.85
C VAL A 320 -17.70 -8.47 -2.54
N LEU A 321 -17.68 -7.76 -3.66
CA LEU A 321 -16.48 -7.47 -4.42
C LEU A 321 -16.40 -5.96 -4.66
N HIS A 322 -15.19 -5.50 -4.91
CA HIS A 322 -14.92 -4.10 -5.17
C HIS A 322 -14.40 -3.91 -6.58
N ASN A 323 -14.80 -2.83 -7.24
CA ASN A 323 -14.29 -2.41 -8.53
C ASN A 323 -13.39 -1.19 -8.31
N ARG A 324 -12.08 -1.41 -8.40
CA ARG A 324 -11.10 -0.34 -8.28
C ARG A 324 -11.25 0.59 -9.49
N ASN A 325 -11.48 1.89 -9.25
CA ASN A 325 -12.03 2.80 -10.26
C ASN A 325 -11.02 3.15 -11.37
N ALA A 326 -11.48 3.09 -12.64
CA ALA A 326 -10.73 3.36 -13.88
C ALA A 326 -10.76 4.84 -14.36
N ALA A 327 -11.20 5.79 -13.53
CA ALA A 327 -11.52 7.15 -13.97
C ALA A 327 -10.32 8.10 -14.25
N ASN A 328 -9.07 7.62 -14.44
CA ASN A 328 -7.91 8.47 -14.75
C ASN A 328 -7.16 8.20 -16.07
N VAL A 329 -7.58 7.26 -16.93
CA VAL A 329 -7.19 7.30 -18.34
C VAL A 329 -8.20 6.58 -19.23
N ALA A 330 -8.39 7.17 -20.40
CA ALA A 330 -9.23 6.66 -21.47
C ALA A 330 -8.83 5.23 -21.84
N THR A 331 -9.82 4.33 -21.81
CA THR A 331 -9.81 2.91 -22.22
C THR A 331 -9.37 1.88 -21.17
N SER A 332 -10.28 0.93 -20.91
CA SER A 332 -10.17 -0.35 -20.16
C SER A 332 -10.70 -0.35 -18.71
N GLY A 333 -11.69 -1.21 -18.45
CA GLY A 333 -12.51 -1.23 -17.23
C GLY A 333 -11.80 -1.76 -15.98
N GLY A 334 -12.14 -1.17 -14.83
CA GLY A 334 -11.53 -1.39 -13.51
C GLY A 334 -11.34 -2.84 -13.09
N VAL A 335 -10.25 -3.08 -12.36
CA VAL A 335 -9.90 -4.38 -11.78
C VAL A 335 -10.84 -4.69 -10.61
N ILE A 336 -11.35 -5.92 -10.56
CA ILE A 336 -12.28 -6.40 -9.54
C ILE A 336 -11.48 -7.09 -8.43
N GLY A 337 -11.53 -6.53 -7.23
CA GLY A 337 -10.87 -7.02 -6.02
C GLY A 337 -11.81 -7.73 -5.05
N VAL A 338 -11.24 -8.51 -4.12
CA VAL A 338 -11.90 -8.86 -2.87
C VAL A 338 -12.10 -7.61 -2.02
N MET A 339 -12.98 -7.72 -1.02
CA MET A 339 -13.30 -6.62 -0.12
C MET A 339 -13.60 -7.24 1.25
N PRO A 340 -12.81 -6.96 2.30
CA PRO A 340 -11.67 -6.03 2.32
C PRO A 340 -10.32 -6.63 1.87
N ALA A 341 -9.33 -5.78 1.60
CA ALA A 341 -7.93 -6.13 1.37
C ALA A 341 -6.97 -5.07 1.93
N GLY A 342 -6.11 -5.47 2.88
CA GLY A 342 -5.27 -4.52 3.62
C GLY A 342 -3.83 -4.97 3.82
N VAL A 343 -2.90 -4.02 3.91
CA VAL A 343 -1.50 -4.30 4.27
C VAL A 343 -1.40 -4.63 5.75
N PHE A 344 -0.66 -5.68 6.11
CA PHE A 344 -0.44 -6.01 7.52
C PHE A 344 0.56 -5.04 8.17
N GLN A 345 0.01 -4.02 8.84
CA GLN A 345 0.75 -2.93 9.47
C GLN A 345 0.04 -2.40 10.72
N PRO A 346 0.75 -1.66 11.60
CA PRO A 346 0.13 -0.97 12.72
C PRO A 346 -0.91 0.07 12.28
N SER A 347 -1.86 0.36 13.17
CA SER A 347 -2.92 1.35 12.97
C SER A 347 -2.49 2.79 13.26
N SER A 348 -1.22 3.03 13.60
CA SER A 348 -0.70 4.38 13.85
C SER A 348 0.77 4.47 13.49
N VAL A 349 1.17 5.65 13.00
CA VAL A 349 2.56 5.99 12.68
C VAL A 349 3.35 6.48 13.91
N ARG A 350 2.71 6.66 15.07
CA ARG A 350 3.39 7.08 16.29
C ARG A 350 4.33 5.98 16.77
N SER A 351 5.58 6.34 17.05
CA SER A 351 6.51 5.41 17.68
C SER A 351 5.95 4.94 19.03
N GLY A 352 5.96 3.63 19.26
CA GLY A 352 5.45 3.06 20.48
C GLY A 352 5.33 1.55 20.43
N ASP A 353 4.69 1.00 21.45
CA ASP A 353 4.30 -0.41 21.47
C ASP A 353 3.10 -0.61 20.52
N HIS A 354 3.34 -1.34 19.43
CA HIS A 354 2.33 -1.70 18.44
C HIS A 354 1.78 -3.12 18.64
N SER A 355 2.09 -3.78 19.76
CA SER A 355 1.65 -5.16 20.04
C SER A 355 0.13 -5.33 19.99
N GLY A 356 -0.62 -4.28 20.33
CA GLY A 356 -2.08 -4.27 20.20
C GLY A 356 -2.59 -4.36 18.77
N ASP A 357 -1.80 -4.00 17.75
CA ASP A 357 -2.20 -4.10 16.35
C ASP A 357 -1.63 -5.36 15.66
N PHE A 358 -0.71 -6.06 16.32
CA PHE A 358 -0.06 -7.27 15.80
C PHE A 358 -0.98 -8.49 15.93
N ASP A 359 -2.08 -8.47 15.19
CA ASP A 359 -3.13 -9.48 15.18
C ASP A 359 -3.83 -9.46 13.81
N LEU A 360 -3.94 -10.64 13.16
CA LEU A 360 -4.50 -10.76 11.82
C LEU A 360 -5.97 -10.34 11.76
N TRP A 361 -6.76 -10.71 12.77
CA TRP A 361 -8.18 -10.36 12.84
C TRP A 361 -8.36 -8.87 13.07
N ARG A 362 -7.56 -8.26 13.95
CA ARG A 362 -7.57 -6.81 14.17
C ARG A 362 -7.26 -6.03 12.90
N ASN A 363 -6.33 -6.51 12.08
CA ASN A 363 -6.10 -5.93 10.76
C ASN A 363 -7.37 -6.00 9.90
N ILE A 364 -7.96 -7.19 9.73
CA ILE A 364 -9.18 -7.38 8.93
C ILE A 364 -10.34 -6.52 9.43
N MET A 365 -10.52 -6.35 10.75
CA MET A 365 -11.57 -5.48 11.32
C MET A 365 -11.40 -4.02 10.94
N ARG A 366 -10.17 -3.50 10.93
CA ARG A 366 -9.91 -2.12 10.50
C ARG A 366 -10.26 -1.93 9.04
N GLU A 367 -9.87 -2.89 8.19
CA GLU A 367 -10.25 -2.83 6.78
C GLU A 367 -11.77 -2.92 6.57
N TYR A 368 -12.51 -3.72 7.36
CA TYR A 368 -13.98 -3.67 7.34
C TYR A 368 -14.52 -2.29 7.73
N SER A 369 -13.97 -1.67 8.77
CA SER A 369 -14.37 -0.32 9.19
C SER A 369 -14.14 0.72 8.08
N GLU A 370 -13.00 0.64 7.41
CA GLU A 370 -12.56 1.60 6.41
C GLU A 370 -13.27 1.34 5.06
N GLU A 371 -13.20 0.11 4.55
CA GLU A 371 -13.73 -0.23 3.23
C GLU A 371 -15.25 -0.36 3.21
N PHE A 372 -15.87 -1.03 4.19
CA PHE A 372 -17.33 -1.26 4.17
C PHE A 372 -18.12 -0.08 4.72
N LEU A 373 -17.58 0.61 5.73
CA LEU A 373 -18.31 1.66 6.44
C LEU A 373 -17.81 3.07 6.10
N GLY A 374 -16.70 3.19 5.37
CA GLY A 374 -16.15 4.49 4.96
C GLY A 374 -15.65 5.32 6.14
N ASN A 375 -15.33 4.68 7.26
CA ASN A 375 -14.68 5.37 8.36
C ASN A 375 -13.27 5.79 7.91
N PRO A 376 -12.74 6.92 8.40
CA PRO A 376 -11.37 7.32 8.10
C PRO A 376 -10.41 6.19 8.45
N GLU A 377 -9.36 6.05 7.64
CA GLU A 377 -8.21 5.25 8.05
C GLU A 377 -7.74 5.74 9.43
N HIS A 378 -7.20 4.83 10.22
CA HIS A 378 -6.39 5.21 11.36
C HIS A 378 -5.03 5.71 10.82
N ASP A 379 -5.05 6.85 10.11
CA ASP A 379 -3.99 7.32 9.22
C ASP A 379 -3.01 8.31 9.87
N GLY A 380 -3.09 8.52 11.18
CA GLY A 380 -2.52 9.72 11.80
C GLY A 380 -1.59 9.55 12.99
N ASP A 381 -1.02 10.71 13.37
CA ASP A 381 -0.37 11.04 14.65
C ASP A 381 -1.33 10.88 15.88
N GLY A 382 -2.50 10.27 15.69
CA GLY A 382 -3.52 9.98 16.69
C GLY A 382 -3.21 8.75 17.52
N ALA A 383 -4.04 8.45 18.52
CA ALA A 383 -3.95 7.15 19.19
C ALA A 383 -4.22 6.03 18.17
N GLY A 384 -3.60 4.85 18.36
CA GLY A 384 -3.92 3.66 17.56
C GLY A 384 -5.40 3.28 17.69
N ALA A 385 -5.83 2.32 16.87
CA ALA A 385 -7.21 1.84 16.83
C ALA A 385 -7.71 1.42 18.21
N ASP A 386 -8.90 1.91 18.57
CA ASP A 386 -9.60 1.50 19.79
C ASP A 386 -10.52 0.31 19.48
N TYR A 387 -10.02 -0.90 19.74
CA TYR A 387 -10.74 -2.14 19.48
C TYR A 387 -11.98 -2.34 20.38
N ASP A 388 -12.14 -1.55 21.43
CA ASP A 388 -13.34 -1.54 22.28
C ASP A 388 -14.36 -0.49 21.81
N ALA A 389 -14.07 0.29 20.77
CA ALA A 389 -15.00 1.23 20.14
C ALA A 389 -15.73 0.63 18.93
N GLU A 390 -16.87 1.23 18.56
CA GLU A 390 -17.55 0.88 17.31
C GLU A 390 -16.75 1.37 16.09
N PRO A 391 -16.75 0.63 14.97
CA PRO A 391 -17.46 -0.64 14.73
C PRO A 391 -16.66 -1.90 15.16
N LEU A 392 -15.41 -1.74 15.59
CA LEU A 392 -14.48 -2.85 15.85
C LEU A 392 -14.98 -3.77 16.97
N ARG A 393 -15.56 -3.19 18.04
CA ARG A 393 -16.16 -3.94 19.15
C ARG A 393 -17.27 -4.89 18.69
N SER A 394 -18.16 -4.43 17.81
CA SER A 394 -19.28 -5.25 17.33
C SER A 394 -18.81 -6.33 16.35
N LEU A 395 -17.83 -6.04 15.50
CA LEU A 395 -17.18 -7.04 14.65
C LEU A 395 -16.55 -8.15 15.50
N ASP A 396 -15.78 -7.79 16.52
CA ASP A 396 -15.13 -8.76 17.41
C ASP A 396 -16.13 -9.60 18.20
N LEU A 397 -17.19 -8.97 18.72
CA LEU A 397 -18.28 -9.67 19.39
C LEU A 397 -18.97 -10.68 18.45
N ALA A 398 -19.21 -10.28 17.19
CA ALA A 398 -19.84 -11.14 16.19
C ALA A 398 -18.96 -12.33 15.80
N ARG A 399 -17.63 -12.16 15.75
CA ARG A 399 -16.69 -13.29 15.60
C ARG A 399 -16.75 -14.23 16.81
N ARG A 400 -16.67 -13.69 18.03
CA ARG A 400 -16.69 -14.49 19.28
C ARG A 400 -18.00 -15.24 19.49
N SER A 401 -19.13 -14.69 19.04
CA SER A 401 -20.43 -15.34 19.10
C SER A 401 -20.66 -16.38 17.99
N GLY A 402 -19.71 -16.51 17.05
CA GLY A 402 -19.80 -17.44 15.92
C GLY A 402 -20.60 -16.93 14.72
N GLY A 403 -21.11 -15.69 14.77
CA GLY A 403 -21.81 -15.04 13.65
C GLY A 403 -20.90 -14.64 12.49
N VAL A 404 -19.59 -14.57 12.73
CA VAL A 404 -18.53 -14.40 11.73
C VAL A 404 -17.50 -15.50 11.87
N ARG A 405 -17.20 -16.20 10.78
CA ARG A 405 -16.16 -17.24 10.72
C ARG A 405 -15.15 -16.84 9.66
N ILE A 406 -13.85 -16.95 9.93
CA ILE A 406 -12.81 -16.56 8.97
C ILE A 406 -11.88 -17.74 8.77
N TYR A 407 -11.69 -18.07 7.49
CA TYR A 407 -10.87 -19.18 7.07
C TYR A 407 -9.71 -18.66 6.24
N CYS A 408 -8.53 -19.25 6.42
CA CYS A 408 -7.35 -19.04 5.61
C CYS A 408 -7.21 -20.19 4.60
N PHE A 409 -6.84 -19.84 3.36
CA PHE A 409 -6.53 -20.79 2.29
C PHE A 409 -5.04 -20.91 1.98
N GLY A 410 -4.24 -19.97 2.47
CA GLY A 410 -2.79 -20.03 2.34
C GLY A 410 -2.16 -18.68 2.03
N LEU A 411 -0.88 -18.75 1.68
CA LEU A 411 -0.05 -17.61 1.30
C LEU A 411 0.27 -17.68 -0.21
N GLY A 412 -0.15 -16.65 -0.94
CA GLY A 412 0.17 -16.42 -2.34
C GLY A 412 1.23 -15.34 -2.53
N ILE A 413 1.92 -15.37 -3.66
CA ILE A 413 2.84 -14.34 -4.11
C ILE A 413 2.42 -13.86 -5.50
N GLY A 414 2.24 -12.56 -5.67
CA GLY A 414 1.97 -11.96 -6.98
C GLY A 414 3.11 -12.26 -7.95
N ALA A 415 2.83 -12.86 -9.11
CA ALA A 415 3.91 -13.24 -10.02
C ALA A 415 4.61 -12.02 -10.64
N LEU A 416 3.91 -10.89 -10.81
CA LEU A 416 4.44 -9.67 -11.43
C LEU A 416 5.32 -8.86 -10.49
N ASP A 417 4.87 -8.64 -9.27
CA ASP A 417 5.48 -7.73 -8.29
C ASP A 417 6.20 -8.48 -7.17
N LEU A 418 5.91 -9.77 -6.99
CA LEU A 418 6.39 -10.58 -5.87
C LEU A 418 5.86 -10.11 -4.50
N TRP A 419 4.70 -9.45 -4.48
CA TRP A 419 3.98 -9.05 -3.27
C TRP A 419 3.35 -10.27 -2.58
N GLY A 420 3.35 -10.32 -1.24
CA GLY A 420 2.76 -11.43 -0.48
C GLY A 420 1.29 -11.19 -0.14
N GLY A 421 0.45 -12.23 -0.22
CA GLY A 421 -0.97 -12.17 0.12
C GLY A 421 -1.41 -13.36 0.97
N LEU A 422 -1.89 -13.11 2.19
CA LEU A 422 -2.60 -14.10 2.98
C LEU A 422 -4.06 -14.12 2.51
N GLU A 423 -4.45 -15.21 1.87
CA GLU A 423 -5.78 -15.35 1.27
C GLU A 423 -6.77 -15.92 2.27
N THR A 424 -7.81 -15.14 2.57
CA THR A 424 -8.81 -15.47 3.57
C THR A 424 -10.24 -15.30 3.05
N VAL A 425 -11.18 -16.00 3.69
CA VAL A 425 -12.61 -15.91 3.41
C VAL A 425 -13.33 -15.68 4.72
N ALA A 426 -14.13 -14.62 4.80
CA ALA A 426 -14.98 -14.35 5.94
C ALA A 426 -16.44 -14.68 5.61
N VAL A 427 -17.05 -15.56 6.39
CA VAL A 427 -18.45 -15.96 6.25
C VAL A 427 -19.26 -15.33 7.38
N PHE A 428 -20.14 -14.41 7.01
CA PHE A 428 -21.08 -13.76 7.92
C PHE A 428 -22.44 -14.42 7.79
N ASP A 429 -23.11 -14.66 8.92
CA ASP A 429 -24.53 -14.95 8.92
C ASP A 429 -25.31 -13.70 8.48
N ALA A 430 -26.34 -13.89 7.65
CA ALA A 430 -27.08 -12.82 6.99
C ALA A 430 -27.52 -11.68 7.93
N GLU A 431 -28.12 -12.03 9.08
CA GLU A 431 -28.62 -11.05 10.06
C GLU A 431 -27.47 -10.22 10.65
N VAL A 432 -26.34 -10.85 10.94
CA VAL A 432 -25.13 -10.20 11.47
C VAL A 432 -24.50 -9.28 10.43
N PHE A 433 -24.39 -9.75 9.18
CA PHE A 433 -23.91 -8.92 8.07
C PHE A 433 -24.76 -7.66 7.90
N ASP A 434 -26.08 -7.84 7.84
CA ASP A 434 -27.02 -6.76 7.55
C ASP A 434 -27.06 -5.73 8.70
N GLU A 435 -26.86 -6.16 9.94
CA GLU A 435 -26.73 -5.27 11.10
C GLU A 435 -25.41 -4.49 11.07
N LEU A 436 -24.27 -5.18 10.97
CA LEU A 436 -22.95 -4.56 11.01
C LEU A 436 -22.72 -3.60 9.82
N PHE A 437 -23.25 -3.96 8.65
CA PHE A 437 -23.04 -3.22 7.40
C PHE A 437 -24.34 -2.59 6.89
N ALA A 438 -25.28 -2.23 7.78
CA ALA A 438 -26.51 -1.52 7.41
C ALA A 438 -26.24 -0.23 6.60
N ASN A 439 -25.10 0.41 6.87
CA ASN A 439 -24.63 1.62 6.17
C ASN A 439 -23.53 1.33 5.15
N LEU A 440 -23.52 0.14 4.54
CA LEU A 440 -22.54 -0.26 3.53
C LEU A 440 -22.39 0.84 2.46
N VAL A 441 -21.17 1.33 2.31
CA VAL A 441 -20.86 2.42 1.39
C VAL A 441 -21.10 2.02 -0.06
N ARG A 442 -21.40 3.00 -0.92
CA ARG A 442 -21.54 2.75 -2.37
C ARG A 442 -20.22 2.98 -3.12
N VAL A 443 -19.47 3.94 -2.63
CA VAL A 443 -18.18 4.41 -3.10
C VAL A 443 -17.38 4.68 -1.83
N ASN A 444 -16.14 4.23 -1.82
CA ASN A 444 -15.20 4.54 -0.77
C ASN A 444 -13.93 5.10 -1.40
N ASP A 445 -12.94 5.24 -0.54
CA ASP A 445 -11.64 5.77 -0.87
C ASP A 445 -10.85 4.94 -1.89
N GLU A 446 -11.25 3.70 -2.10
CA GLU A 446 -10.53 2.75 -2.94
C GLU A 446 -11.20 2.49 -4.29
N GLY A 447 -12.48 2.87 -4.42
CA GLY A 447 -13.27 2.58 -5.61
C GLY A 447 -14.76 2.41 -5.32
N THR A 448 -15.43 1.59 -6.11
CA THR A 448 -16.88 1.38 -5.99
C THR A 448 -17.17 -0.06 -5.66
N ILE A 449 -18.10 -0.31 -4.74
CA ILE A 449 -18.58 -1.68 -4.52
C ILE A 449 -19.21 -2.16 -5.82
N LEU A 450 -18.77 -3.34 -6.29
CA LEU A 450 -19.27 -3.93 -7.51
C LEU A 450 -20.75 -4.26 -7.31
N ARG A 451 -21.61 -3.73 -8.20
CA ARG A 451 -23.04 -3.95 -8.17
C ARG A 451 -23.51 -4.70 -9.40
N VAL A 452 -24.38 -5.69 -9.19
CA VAL A 452 -24.97 -6.51 -10.26
C VAL A 452 -26.49 -6.33 -10.32
N GLY A 453 -27.05 -6.50 -11.52
CA GLY A 453 -28.49 -6.34 -11.79
C GLY A 453 -28.86 -5.01 -12.45
N THR A 454 -29.79 -5.05 -13.42
CA THR A 454 -30.19 -3.89 -14.23
C THR A 454 -31.37 -3.10 -13.67
N ILE A 455 -32.24 -3.76 -12.90
CA ILE A 455 -33.47 -3.15 -12.35
C ILE A 455 -33.23 -2.63 -10.93
N GLN A 456 -32.55 -3.42 -10.09
CA GLN A 456 -32.15 -3.04 -8.73
C GLN A 456 -30.69 -3.49 -8.49
N PRO A 457 -29.71 -2.62 -8.75
CA PRO A 457 -28.29 -2.95 -8.57
C PRO A 457 -27.95 -3.24 -7.10
N THR A 458 -27.51 -4.46 -6.83
CA THR A 458 -27.15 -4.92 -5.47
C THR A 458 -25.64 -5.15 -5.35
N ALA A 459 -25.10 -4.84 -4.16
CA ALA A 459 -23.72 -5.17 -3.79
C ALA A 459 -23.53 -6.66 -3.47
N HIS A 460 -24.62 -7.39 -3.29
CA HIS A 460 -24.64 -8.81 -2.99
C HIS A 460 -24.62 -9.62 -4.28
N ILE A 461 -23.42 -9.94 -4.74
CA ILE A 461 -23.22 -10.71 -5.97
C ILE A 461 -23.56 -12.19 -5.65
N PRO A 462 -24.52 -12.82 -6.33
CA PRO A 462 -24.91 -14.20 -6.01
C PRO A 462 -23.72 -15.15 -6.10
N PHE A 463 -23.50 -15.94 -5.05
CA PHE A 463 -22.41 -16.92 -5.00
C PHE A 463 -22.90 -18.25 -5.61
N THR A 464 -23.00 -18.29 -6.93
CA THR A 464 -23.43 -19.47 -7.70
C THR A 464 -22.36 -19.89 -8.72
N SER A 465 -22.49 -21.10 -9.27
CA SER A 465 -21.49 -21.62 -10.23
C SER A 465 -21.39 -20.75 -11.47
N GLU A 466 -22.53 -20.25 -11.94
CA GLU A 466 -22.68 -19.46 -13.15
C GLU A 466 -21.98 -18.11 -12.97
N VAL A 467 -22.28 -17.41 -11.87
CA VAL A 467 -21.69 -16.10 -11.57
C VAL A 467 -20.18 -16.20 -11.33
N VAL A 468 -19.71 -17.24 -10.62
CA VAL A 468 -18.27 -17.46 -10.44
C VAL A 468 -17.56 -17.68 -11.78
N LYS A 469 -18.14 -18.48 -12.69
CA LYS A 469 -17.59 -18.70 -14.04
C LYS A 469 -17.59 -17.41 -14.86
N GLU A 470 -18.65 -16.61 -14.79
CA GLU A 470 -18.74 -15.33 -15.48
C GLU A 470 -17.69 -14.35 -14.97
N LEU A 471 -17.52 -14.21 -13.65
CA LEU A 471 -16.51 -13.36 -13.03
C LEU A 471 -15.10 -13.75 -13.49
N LEU A 472 -14.78 -15.06 -13.46
CA LEU A 472 -13.49 -15.57 -13.95
C LEU A 472 -13.27 -15.29 -15.44
N ALA A 473 -14.32 -15.40 -16.26
CA ALA A 473 -14.26 -15.15 -17.69
C ALA A 473 -14.12 -13.66 -18.05
N THR A 474 -14.36 -12.73 -17.11
CA THR A 474 -14.18 -11.29 -17.38
C THR A 474 -12.73 -10.89 -17.61
N GLU A 475 -11.77 -11.68 -17.13
CA GLU A 475 -10.34 -11.34 -17.08
C GLU A 475 -10.05 -10.02 -16.35
N ARG A 476 -11.02 -9.51 -15.57
CA ARG A 476 -10.92 -8.27 -14.79
C ARG A 476 -10.67 -8.53 -13.31
N LEU A 477 -10.73 -9.78 -12.85
CA LEU A 477 -10.40 -10.10 -11.46
C LEU A 477 -8.92 -9.83 -11.21
N ALA A 478 -8.62 -9.24 -10.05
CA ALA A 478 -7.27 -9.22 -9.54
C ALA A 478 -6.80 -10.66 -9.27
N PRO A 479 -5.49 -10.96 -9.42
CA PRO A 479 -4.93 -12.29 -9.21
C PRO A 479 -5.36 -12.97 -7.89
N GLU A 480 -5.25 -12.25 -6.77
CA GLU A 480 -5.65 -12.65 -5.43
C GLU A 480 -7.15 -12.94 -5.34
N THR A 481 -7.95 -12.15 -6.05
CA THR A 481 -9.42 -12.32 -6.08
C THR A 481 -9.82 -13.58 -6.83
N ALA A 482 -9.14 -13.87 -7.94
CA ALA A 482 -9.35 -15.12 -8.66
C ALA A 482 -8.99 -16.34 -7.78
N MET A 483 -7.89 -16.27 -7.03
CA MET A 483 -7.48 -17.33 -6.10
C MET A 483 -8.53 -17.52 -4.99
N SER A 484 -8.88 -16.44 -4.27
CA SER A 484 -9.84 -16.48 -3.17
C SER A 484 -11.23 -16.95 -3.61
N LEU A 485 -11.74 -16.47 -4.75
CA LEU A 485 -13.05 -16.87 -5.26
C LEU A 485 -13.10 -18.33 -5.70
N GLN A 486 -12.05 -18.84 -6.38
CA GLN A 486 -11.98 -20.24 -6.79
C GLN A 486 -11.88 -21.18 -5.59
N SER A 487 -11.04 -20.83 -4.60
CA SER A 487 -10.89 -21.60 -3.36
C SER A 487 -12.20 -21.64 -2.58
N ALA A 488 -12.83 -20.48 -2.37
CA ALA A 488 -14.13 -20.41 -1.72
C ALA A 488 -15.18 -21.27 -2.45
N TRP A 489 -15.25 -21.19 -3.78
CA TRP A 489 -16.22 -21.96 -4.56
C TRP A 489 -15.97 -23.46 -4.46
N ARG A 490 -14.70 -23.89 -4.52
CA ARG A 490 -14.30 -25.29 -4.37
C ARG A 490 -14.71 -25.85 -3.00
N HIS A 491 -14.57 -25.06 -1.95
CA HIS A 491 -14.81 -25.48 -0.56
C HIS A 491 -16.14 -25.00 0.02
N ARG A 492 -17.08 -24.54 -0.82
CA ARG A 492 -18.37 -23.98 -0.40
C ARG A 492 -19.17 -24.88 0.55
N ASP A 493 -19.09 -26.20 0.39
CA ASP A 493 -19.81 -27.16 1.24
C ASP A 493 -19.27 -27.21 2.68
N GLN A 494 -18.02 -26.74 2.90
CA GLN A 494 -17.41 -26.61 4.22
C GLN A 494 -17.58 -25.18 4.80
N LEU A 495 -17.78 -24.19 3.93
CA LEU A 495 -17.91 -22.78 4.30
C LEU A 495 -19.36 -22.38 4.62
N LEU A 496 -20.34 -22.97 3.94
CA LEU A 496 -21.75 -22.59 3.95
C LEU A 496 -22.61 -23.49 4.84
#